data_AF-A0A540LTJ6-F1
#
_entry.id   AF-A0A540LTJ6-F1
#
_cell.length_a   1.000
_cell.length_b   1.000
_cell.length_c   1.000
_cell.angle_alpha   90.00
_cell.angle_beta   90.00
_cell.angle_gamma   90.00
#
_symmetry.space_group_name_H-M   'P 1'
#
loop_
_entity.id
_entity.type
_entity.pdbx_description
1 polymer ?
#
loop_
_entity_poly.entity_id
_entity_poly.type
_entity_poly.pdbx_seq_one_letter_code
_entity_poly.pdbx_strand_id
1 'polypeptide(L)'
;MEIGRPRLQPPVPPPYFGDAVFRTTPTAAAAYLQSKPTWYAASRIHDALARADNYYLRSFLIYLELNHPRLCELDTGVSSMRCPILWINSWIMLPIHDADFGTNLHGTLCNAS
;
A
#
# COMPACT_ATOMS: atom_id res chain seq x y z
N MET A 1 -0.41 2.07 -0.90
CA MET A 1 0.02 0.67 -0.74
C MET A 1 1.43 0.55 -1.29
N GLU A 2 2.38 0.03 -0.54
CA GLU A 2 3.78 -0.07 -0.99
C GLU A 2 4.34 -1.47 -0.76
N ILE A 3 5.10 -1.97 -1.73
CA ILE A 3 5.79 -3.26 -1.65
C ILE A 3 6.93 -3.09 -0.65
N GLY A 4 6.84 -3.72 0.52
CA GLY A 4 7.83 -3.62 1.59
C GLY A 4 9.10 -4.46 1.35
N ARG A 5 9.09 -5.35 0.36
CA ARG A 5 10.22 -6.26 0.04
C ARG A 5 11.59 -5.56 -0.08
N PRO A 6 11.75 -4.49 -0.87
CA PRO A 6 13.05 -3.80 -0.99
C PRO A 6 13.42 -2.99 0.25
N ARG A 7 12.47 -2.72 1.16
CA ARG A 7 12.68 -1.84 2.32
C ARG A 7 13.09 -2.61 3.57
N LEU A 8 12.78 -3.90 3.66
CA LEU A 8 13.22 -4.76 4.76
C LEU A 8 14.71 -5.11 4.60
N GLN A 9 15.42 -5.21 5.71
CA GLN A 9 16.82 -5.62 5.79
C GLN A 9 16.98 -6.79 6.78
N PRO A 10 17.50 -7.96 6.35
CA PRO A 10 17.81 -8.30 4.97
C PRO A 10 16.56 -8.27 4.08
N PRO A 11 16.70 -8.00 2.77
CA PRO A 11 15.57 -8.01 1.86
C PRO A 11 14.91 -9.38 1.83
N VAL A 12 13.61 -9.40 1.56
CA VAL A 12 12.86 -10.65 1.46
C VAL A 12 13.43 -11.48 0.29
N PRO A 13 13.95 -12.69 0.54
CA PRO A 13 14.66 -13.45 -0.47
C PRO A 13 13.72 -13.88 -1.61
N PRO A 14 14.11 -13.76 -2.89
CA PRO A 14 13.44 -14.45 -3.98
C PRO A 14 13.68 -15.97 -3.91
N PRO A 15 12.70 -16.85 -4.19
CA PRO A 15 11.30 -16.58 -4.52
C PRO A 15 10.39 -16.65 -3.27
N TYR A 16 10.15 -15.52 -2.59
CA TYR A 16 9.12 -15.47 -1.56
C TYR A 16 7.73 -15.49 -2.22
N PHE A 17 6.90 -16.45 -1.82
CA PHE A 17 5.48 -16.50 -2.17
C PHE A 17 4.66 -16.18 -0.92
N GLY A 18 4.19 -14.94 -0.82
CA GLY A 18 3.49 -14.40 0.34
C GLY A 18 3.29 -12.89 0.23
N ASP A 19 2.38 -12.37 1.05
CA ASP A 19 2.09 -10.93 1.10
C ASP A 19 3.23 -10.20 1.83
N ALA A 20 3.75 -9.15 1.19
CA ALA A 20 4.79 -8.29 1.74
C ALA A 20 4.41 -6.83 1.55
N VAL A 21 3.10 -6.56 1.60
CA VAL A 21 2.56 -5.23 1.34
C VAL A 21 2.16 -4.55 2.64
N PHE A 22 2.64 -3.32 2.81
CA PHE A 22 2.33 -2.51 3.98
C PHE A 22 1.43 -1.33 3.60
N ARG A 23 0.53 -0.98 4.53
CA ARG A 23 -0.36 0.17 4.40
C ARG A 23 0.19 1.34 5.21
N THR A 24 0.48 2.43 4.51
CA THR A 24 0.77 3.73 5.10
C THR A 24 -0.49 4.58 5.10
N THR A 25 -0.82 5.19 6.24
CA THR A 25 -2.03 6.01 6.38
C THR A 25 -1.65 7.48 6.59
N PRO A 26 -1.41 8.26 5.53
CA PRO A 26 -1.22 9.70 5.65
C PRO A 26 -2.53 10.36 6.12
N THR A 27 -2.43 11.28 7.08
CA THR A 27 -3.58 12.04 7.59
C THR A 27 -3.39 13.54 7.33
N ALA A 28 -4.48 14.21 6.97
CA ALA A 28 -4.53 15.66 6.78
C ALA A 28 -5.98 16.14 6.96
N ALA A 29 -6.16 17.37 7.43
CA ALA A 29 -7.49 17.96 7.53
C ALA A 29 -8.06 18.25 6.14
N ALA A 30 -9.35 17.97 5.92
CA ALA A 30 -10.03 18.20 4.65
C ALA A 30 -9.91 19.66 4.19
N ALA A 31 -10.02 20.62 5.12
CA ALA A 31 -9.83 22.04 4.84
C ALA A 31 -8.45 22.35 4.25
N TYR A 32 -7.37 21.71 4.72
CA TYR A 32 -6.03 21.89 4.15
C TYR A 32 -5.87 21.21 2.80
N LEU A 33 -6.49 20.04 2.60
CA LEU A 33 -6.45 19.36 1.30
C LEU A 33 -7.19 20.15 0.21
N GLN A 34 -8.27 20.86 0.57
CA GLN A 34 -9.05 21.67 -0.37
C GLN A 34 -8.44 23.05 -0.63
N SER A 35 -7.82 23.67 0.39
CA SER A 35 -7.28 25.03 0.29
C SER A 35 -5.84 25.11 -0.22
N LYS A 36 -5.03 24.07 -0.04
CA LYS A 36 -3.62 24.05 -0.47
C LYS A 36 -3.48 23.47 -1.87
N PRO A 37 -2.40 23.81 -2.59
CA PRO A 37 -2.13 23.22 -3.89
C PRO A 37 -1.91 21.70 -3.81
N THR A 38 -2.14 20.99 -4.92
CA THR A 38 -2.05 19.51 -4.99
C THR A 38 -0.73 18.93 -4.48
N TRP A 39 0.38 19.65 -4.64
CA TRP A 39 1.69 19.20 -4.14
C TRP A 39 1.70 19.00 -2.62
N TYR A 40 0.85 19.70 -1.85
CA TYR A 40 0.71 19.49 -0.42
C TYR A 40 0.17 18.10 -0.11
N ALA A 41 -0.87 17.66 -0.82
CA ALA A 41 -1.39 16.30 -0.66
C ALA A 41 -0.32 15.26 -1.05
N ALA A 42 0.40 15.49 -2.16
CA ALA A 42 1.49 14.64 -2.60
C ALA A 42 2.62 14.56 -1.56
N SER A 43 3.00 15.68 -0.93
CA SER A 43 4.03 15.70 0.10
C SER A 43 3.62 14.92 1.34
N ARG A 44 2.35 15.01 1.77
CA ARG A 44 1.83 14.20 2.90
C ARG A 44 1.90 12.71 2.62
N ILE A 45 1.60 12.29 1.39
CA ILE A 45 1.75 10.91 0.95
C ILE A 45 3.22 10.52 0.93
N HIS A 46 4.08 11.34 0.33
CA HIS A 46 5.53 11.10 0.25
C HIS A 46 6.15 10.94 1.64
N ASP A 47 5.89 11.86 2.57
CA ASP A 47 6.42 11.81 3.94
C ASP A 47 5.97 10.56 4.68
N ALA A 48 4.71 10.13 4.48
CA ALA A 48 4.19 8.90 5.10
C ALA A 48 4.86 7.65 4.53
N LEU A 49 5.11 7.62 3.22
CA LEU A 49 5.87 6.54 2.59
C LEU A 49 7.32 6.56 3.05
N ALA A 50 7.98 7.72 3.12
CA ALA A 50 9.38 7.83 3.54
C ALA A 50 9.61 7.34 4.98
N ARG A 51 8.63 7.50 5.87
CA ARG A 51 8.70 6.96 7.26
C ARG A 51 8.62 5.44 7.35
N ALA A 52 8.09 4.75 6.33
CA ALA A 52 7.94 3.30 6.34
C ALA A 52 9.26 2.59 5.96
N ASP A 53 10.33 2.91 6.68
CA ASP A 53 11.66 2.31 6.52
C ASP A 53 11.75 0.92 7.18
N ASN A 54 12.92 0.26 7.06
CA ASN A 54 13.17 -1.05 7.66
C ASN A 54 12.81 -1.12 9.15
N TYR A 55 13.19 -0.09 9.91
CA TYR A 55 12.99 -0.08 11.36
C TYR A 55 11.51 0.03 11.70
N TYR A 56 10.80 0.95 11.06
CA TYR A 56 9.37 1.12 11.23
C TYR A 56 8.60 -0.15 10.86
N LEU A 57 8.92 -0.75 9.70
CA LEU A 57 8.25 -1.97 9.24
C LEU A 57 8.46 -3.16 10.20
N ARG A 58 9.68 -3.34 10.72
CA ARG A 58 9.96 -4.38 11.74
C ARG A 58 9.23 -4.11 13.05
N SER A 59 9.23 -2.85 13.51
CA SER A 59 8.49 -2.47 14.71
C SER A 59 6.98 -2.68 14.55
N PHE A 60 6.44 -2.40 13.35
CA PHE A 60 5.04 -2.64 13.03
C PHE A 60 4.68 -4.13 13.06
N LEU A 61 5.54 -5.01 12.52
CA LEU A 61 5.36 -6.46 12.61
C LEU A 61 5.33 -6.94 14.07
N ILE A 62 6.26 -6.46 14.90
CA ILE A 62 6.28 -6.78 16.34
C ILE A 62 5.02 -6.26 17.04
N TYR A 63 4.57 -5.05 16.70
CA TYR A 63 3.34 -4.49 17.25
C TYR A 63 2.12 -5.35 16.90
N LEU A 64 2.01 -5.83 15.65
CA LEU A 64 0.92 -6.70 15.23
C LEU A 64 0.93 -8.03 15.98
N GLU A 65 2.11 -8.65 16.12
CA GLU A 65 2.27 -9.92 16.86
C GLU A 65 1.79 -9.80 18.31
N LEU A 66 2.10 -8.67 18.97
CA LEU A 66 1.77 -8.46 20.38
C LEU A 66 0.32 -8.00 20.62
N ASN A 67 -0.24 -7.17 19.73
CA ASN A 67 -1.53 -6.50 19.97
C ASN A 67 -2.68 -7.10 19.17
N HIS A 68 -2.40 -7.89 18.14
CA HIS A 68 -3.41 -8.47 17.25
C HIS A 68 -3.16 -9.99 17.08
N PRO A 69 -3.42 -10.80 18.12
CA PRO A 69 -3.22 -12.26 18.06
C PRO A 69 -4.12 -12.93 17.02
N ARG A 70 -5.17 -12.24 16.56
CA ARG A 70 -6.03 -12.65 15.45
C ARG A 70 -6.07 -11.54 14.40
N LEU A 71 -5.26 -11.68 13.36
CA LEU A 71 -5.19 -10.72 12.26
C LEU A 71 -6.52 -10.56 11.50
N CYS A 72 -7.42 -11.54 11.57
CA CYS A 72 -8.76 -11.46 10.96
C CYS A 72 -9.68 -10.43 11.62
N GLU A 73 -9.37 -9.97 12.83
CA GLU A 73 -10.12 -8.94 13.54
C GLU A 73 -9.70 -7.52 13.10
N LEU A 74 -8.58 -7.40 12.37
CA LEU A 74 -8.14 -6.13 11.83
C LEU A 74 -9.05 -5.77 10.64
N ASP A 75 -9.87 -4.74 10.80
CA ASP A 75 -10.75 -4.23 9.73
C ASP A 75 -9.89 -3.60 8.62
N THR A 76 -9.44 -4.48 7.74
CA THR A 76 -8.60 -4.18 6.59
C THR A 76 -9.36 -4.33 5.26
N GLY A 77 -10.68 -4.41 5.34
CA GLY A 77 -11.58 -4.50 4.19
C GLY A 77 -12.34 -3.21 3.91
N VAL A 78 -13.30 -3.29 3.00
CA VAL A 78 -14.15 -2.18 2.56
C VAL A 78 -14.98 -1.55 3.68
N SER A 79 -15.22 -2.26 4.79
CA SER A 79 -15.93 -1.76 5.97
C SER A 79 -15.26 -0.53 6.59
N SER A 80 -13.93 -0.47 6.51
CA SER A 80 -13.12 0.65 6.99
C SER A 80 -13.06 1.83 6.00
N MET A 81 -13.48 1.63 4.74
CA MET A 81 -13.57 2.68 3.71
C MET A 81 -14.89 3.45 3.84
N ARG A 82 -15.03 4.19 4.94
CA ARG A 82 -16.16 5.10 5.15
C ARG A 82 -15.65 6.52 5.25
N CYS A 83 -16.44 7.48 4.77
CA CYS A 83 -16.13 8.90 4.94
C CYS A 83 -15.76 9.19 6.40
N PRO A 84 -14.60 9.81 6.67
CA PRO A 84 -13.72 10.53 5.75
C PRO A 84 -12.49 9.76 5.22
N ILE A 85 -12.45 8.43 5.34
CA ILE A 85 -11.31 7.57 4.99
C ILE A 85 -11.37 7.17 3.50
N LEU A 86 -10.25 7.32 2.78
CA LEU A 86 -10.07 6.92 1.38
C LEU A 86 -8.89 5.96 1.25
N TRP A 87 -9.04 4.92 0.43
CA TRP A 87 -7.99 3.94 0.16
C TRP A 87 -7.51 3.99 -1.28
N ILE A 88 -6.20 3.87 -1.46
CA ILE A 88 -5.54 3.90 -2.76
C ILE A 88 -4.57 2.72 -2.85
N ASN A 89 -4.84 1.83 -3.81
CA ASN A 89 -3.98 0.71 -4.17
C ASN A 89 -3.36 0.99 -5.53
N SER A 90 -2.02 0.89 -5.61
CA SER A 90 -1.28 1.11 -6.86
C SER A 90 -0.86 -0.24 -7.44
N TRP A 91 -1.20 -0.49 -8.70
CA TRP A 91 -0.82 -1.69 -9.44
C TRP A 91 0.30 -1.41 -10.46
N ILE A 92 0.86 -0.20 -10.46
CA ILE A 92 1.85 0.27 -11.44
C ILE A 92 3.14 -0.57 -11.43
N MET A 93 3.50 -1.15 -10.29
CA MET A 93 4.73 -1.96 -10.14
C MET A 93 4.50 -3.46 -10.36
N LEU A 94 3.27 -3.89 -10.66
CA LEU A 94 2.98 -5.29 -10.94
C LEU A 94 3.23 -5.56 -12.43
N PRO A 95 3.88 -6.67 -12.80
CA PRO A 95 4.10 -7.07 -14.20
C PRO A 95 2.79 -7.59 -14.84
N ILE A 96 1.71 -6.81 -14.78
CA ILE A 96 0.39 -7.19 -15.28
C ILE A 96 0.36 -7.34 -16.81
N HIS A 97 1.31 -6.72 -17.50
CA HIS A 97 1.43 -6.77 -18.95
C HIS A 97 2.33 -7.91 -19.43
N ASP A 98 3.04 -8.59 -18.54
CA ASP A 98 3.98 -9.68 -18.89
C ASP A 98 3.27 -11.05 -19.00
N ALA A 99 1.95 -11.07 -18.77
CA ALA A 99 1.13 -12.26 -18.93
C ALA A 99 0.84 -12.50 -20.42
N ASP A 100 1.78 -13.15 -21.12
CA ASP A 100 1.59 -13.62 -22.49
C ASP A 100 1.28 -15.12 -22.51
N PHE A 101 0.03 -15.45 -22.83
CA PHE A 101 -0.43 -16.84 -23.01
C PHE A 101 -0.34 -17.31 -24.48
N GLY A 102 0.40 -16.60 -25.34
CA GLY A 102 0.58 -16.94 -26.75
C GLY A 102 -0.51 -16.41 -27.68
N THR A 103 -1.37 -15.51 -27.19
CA THR A 103 -2.46 -14.91 -27.97
C THR A 103 -2.16 -13.44 -28.22
N ASN A 104 -1.49 -13.12 -29.33
CA ASN A 104 -1.33 -11.74 -29.78
C ASN A 104 -2.69 -11.09 -30.07
N LEU A 105 -3.26 -10.42 -29.07
CA LEU A 105 -4.27 -9.39 -29.24
C LEU A 105 -4.22 -8.43 -28.05
N HIS A 106 -3.86 -7.19 -28.37
CA HIS A 106 -4.07 -5.99 -27.57
C HIS A 106 -5.38 -6.06 -26.79
N GLY A 107 -5.30 -6.35 -25.49
CA GLY A 107 -6.41 -6.35 -24.56
C GLY A 107 -5.97 -5.67 -23.28
N THR A 108 -6.08 -4.35 -23.24
CA THR A 108 -5.97 -3.57 -22.01
C THR A 108 -6.95 -4.12 -20.97
N LEU A 109 -6.44 -4.53 -19.80
CA LEU A 109 -7.24 -4.67 -18.58
C LEU A 109 -7.69 -3.27 -18.12
N CYS A 110 -8.67 -2.68 -18.81
CA CYS A 110 -9.30 -1.41 -18.44
C CYS A 110 -10.81 -1.59 -18.36
N ASN A 111 -11.30 -1.90 -17.15
CA ASN A 111 -12.45 -1.30 -16.48
C ASN A 111 -13.02 -2.29 -15.45
N ALA A 112 -12.65 -2.08 -14.20
CA ALA A 112 -13.53 -2.37 -13.08
C ALA A 112 -13.65 -1.05 -12.29
N SER A 113 -14.59 -0.23 -12.74
CA SER A 113 -15.21 0.84 -11.95
C SER A 113 -16.30 0.23 -11.08
#